data_AF-A0A3A4R6U4-F1
#
_entry.id   AF-A0A3A4R6U4-F1
#
_cell.length_a   1.000
_cell.length_b   1.000
_cell.length_c   1.000
_cell.angle_alpha   90.00
_cell.angle_beta   90.00
_cell.angle_gamma   90.00
#
_symmetry.space_group_name_H-M   'P 1'
#
loop_
_entity.id
_entity.type
_entity.pdbx_description
1 polymer ?
#
loop_
_entity_poly.entity_id
_entity_poly.type
_entity_poly.pdbx_seq_one_letter_code
_entity_poly.pdbx_strand_id
1 'polypeptide(L)'
;MESIKIIWNWLKLNELPNWIGVIFSLVVWPIVLFWWNQRKRSNIPHLEGSRSGGTMQMNGKEKPAVHFSFLNNTGCIVYLTNVRILKCSKKFIIDKDASMDIAESSYELKFMDKNNGHYIHRQIILQTDETAQTSIAVEDEVNKEILSYKRSKLRQRFRRPKYFCLEYVAMVGNKRYKVSLIY
;
A
#
# COMPACT_ATOMS: atom_id res chain seq x y z
N MET A 1 18.25 -36.67 36.52
CA MET A 1 16.80 -36.43 36.73
C MET A 1 16.53 -35.51 37.91
N GLU A 2 17.30 -35.56 39.00
CA GLU A 2 17.15 -34.65 40.16
C GLU A 2 17.39 -33.18 39.83
N SER A 3 18.38 -32.88 39.00
CA SER A 3 18.71 -31.49 38.58
C SER A 3 17.52 -30.81 37.89
N ILE A 4 16.75 -31.55 37.09
CA ILE A 4 15.56 -31.03 36.38
C ILE A 4 14.44 -30.72 37.38
N LYS A 5 14.26 -31.54 38.42
CA LYS A 5 13.26 -31.30 39.48
C LYS A 5 13.60 -30.08 40.34
N ILE A 6 14.88 -29.88 40.66
CA ILE A 6 15.36 -28.72 41.44
C ILE A 6 15.11 -27.42 40.64
N ILE A 7 15.49 -27.41 39.37
CA ILE A 7 15.26 -26.27 38.48
C ILE A 7 13.76 -26.00 38.34
N TRP A 8 12.94 -27.03 38.14
CA TRP A 8 11.50 -26.88 38.01
C TRP A 8 10.82 -26.35 39.28
N ASN A 9 11.22 -26.83 40.45
CA ASN A 9 10.70 -26.33 41.72
C ASN A 9 11.13 -24.89 41.97
N TRP A 10 12.37 -24.52 41.63
CA TRP A 10 12.83 -23.14 41.69
C TRP A 10 12.04 -22.23 40.73
N LEU A 11 11.75 -22.70 39.51
CA LEU A 11 10.90 -21.98 38.55
C LEU A 11 9.46 -21.80 39.07
N LYS A 12 8.90 -22.83 39.70
CA LYS A 12 7.54 -22.81 40.27
C LYS A 12 7.44 -21.89 41.48
N LEU A 13 8.45 -21.87 42.35
CA LEU A 13 8.52 -20.99 43.52
C LEU A 13 8.60 -19.51 43.13
N ASN A 14 9.24 -19.20 42.01
CA ASN A 14 9.34 -17.83 41.49
C ASN A 14 8.20 -17.44 40.54
N GLU A 15 7.14 -18.27 40.45
CA GLU A 15 5.98 -18.07 39.55
C GLU A 15 6.36 -17.82 38.07
N LEU A 16 7.58 -18.22 37.66
CA LEU A 16 8.10 -17.95 36.32
C LEU A 16 7.19 -18.44 35.18
N PRO A 17 6.53 -19.61 35.28
CA PRO A 17 5.55 -20.03 34.27
C PRO A 17 4.40 -19.04 34.07
N ASN A 18 3.91 -18.41 35.16
CA ASN A 18 2.83 -17.42 35.09
C ASN A 18 3.34 -16.10 34.49
N TRP A 19 4.51 -15.62 34.92
CA TRP A 19 5.14 -14.41 34.37
C TRP A 19 5.48 -14.54 32.89
N ILE A 20 5.93 -15.70 32.43
CA ILE A 20 6.14 -15.97 31.00
C ILE A 20 4.82 -15.85 30.22
N GLY A 21 3.73 -16.43 30.76
CA GLY A 21 2.39 -16.30 30.17
C GLY A 21 1.93 -14.85 30.06
N VAL A 22 2.11 -14.07 31.13
CA VAL A 22 1.77 -12.63 31.17
C VAL A 22 2.60 -11.85 30.15
N ILE A 23 3.93 -12.01 30.12
CA ILE A 23 4.81 -11.34 29.15
C ILE A 23 4.44 -11.73 27.71
N PHE A 24 4.15 -13.00 27.46
CA PHE A 24 3.75 -13.45 26.13
C PHE A 24 2.44 -12.80 25.69
N SER A 25 1.44 -12.73 26.58
CA SER A 25 0.14 -12.11 26.29
C SER A 25 0.19 -10.58 26.13
N LEU A 26 0.98 -9.88 26.95
CA LEU A 26 1.00 -8.41 27.00
C LEU A 26 2.05 -7.79 26.07
N VAL A 27 3.12 -8.52 25.75
CA VAL A 27 4.23 -7.98 24.96
C VAL A 27 4.36 -8.72 23.63
N VAL A 28 4.57 -10.04 23.67
CA VAL A 28 4.88 -10.81 22.46
C VAL A 28 3.69 -10.85 21.50
N TRP A 29 2.49 -11.12 22.01
CA TRP A 29 1.29 -11.27 21.18
C TRP A 29 0.89 -9.96 20.46
N PRO A 30 0.85 -8.78 21.11
CA PRO A 30 0.64 -7.52 20.41
C PRO A 30 1.69 -7.23 19.33
N ILE A 31 2.96 -7.55 19.58
CA ILE A 31 4.03 -7.40 18.58
C ILE A 31 3.77 -8.32 17.38
N VAL A 32 3.41 -9.59 17.62
CA VAL A 32 3.09 -10.56 16.56
C VAL A 32 1.87 -10.11 15.76
N LEU A 33 0.79 -9.68 16.42
CA LEU A 33 -0.40 -9.16 15.76
C LEU A 33 -0.09 -7.91 14.92
N PHE A 34 0.73 -7.00 15.47
CA PHE A 34 1.19 -5.81 14.75
C PHE A 34 1.99 -6.21 13.49
N TRP A 35 2.91 -7.16 13.60
CA TRP A 35 3.68 -7.68 12.47
C TRP A 35 2.79 -8.40 11.45
N TRP A 36 1.81 -9.17 11.90
CA TRP A 36 0.88 -9.88 11.05
C TRP A 36 -0.02 -8.92 10.26
N ASN A 37 -0.57 -7.92 10.92
CA ASN A 37 -1.40 -6.88 10.28
C ASN A 37 -0.60 -6.00 9.30
N GLN A 38 0.73 -5.96 9.43
CA GLN A 38 1.63 -5.27 8.51
C GLN A 38 2.06 -6.08 7.28
N ARG A 39 1.54 -7.29 7.07
CA ARG A 39 1.82 -8.08 5.86
C ARG A 39 1.11 -7.49 4.62
N LYS A 40 1.58 -6.31 4.18
CA LYS A 40 1.28 -5.76 2.86
C LYS A 40 2.20 -6.43 1.85
N ARG A 41 1.63 -6.86 0.72
CA ARG A 41 2.42 -7.40 -0.40
C ARG A 41 2.98 -6.25 -1.23
N SER A 42 4.15 -6.47 -1.83
CA SER A 42 4.74 -5.52 -2.78
C SER A 42 4.35 -5.81 -4.22
N ASN A 43 3.67 -6.92 -4.50
CA ASN A 43 3.15 -7.25 -5.81
C ASN A 43 2.04 -8.32 -5.71
N ILE A 44 1.17 -8.36 -6.70
CA ILE A 44 0.22 -9.45 -6.96
C ILE A 44 0.67 -10.10 -8.27
N PRO A 45 0.84 -11.44 -8.33
CA PRO A 45 1.23 -12.11 -9.56
C PRO A 45 0.29 -11.72 -10.71
N HIS A 46 0.86 -11.30 -11.85
CA HIS A 46 0.15 -10.94 -13.08
C HIS A 46 -0.85 -9.75 -12.99
N LEU A 47 -0.85 -8.99 -11.90
CA LEU A 47 -1.47 -7.66 -11.88
C LEU A 47 -0.37 -6.63 -12.04
N GLU A 48 -0.29 -6.02 -13.21
CA GLU A 48 0.80 -5.12 -13.57
C GLU A 48 0.41 -3.67 -13.28
N GLY A 49 1.21 -3.00 -12.44
CA GLY A 49 1.08 -1.57 -12.18
C GLY A 49 2.13 -0.78 -12.94
N SER A 50 1.72 0.10 -13.85
CA SER A 50 2.61 1.02 -14.57
C SER A 50 2.29 2.48 -14.22
N ARG A 51 3.23 3.38 -14.55
CA ARG A 51 3.11 4.81 -14.27
C ARG A 51 3.48 5.59 -15.52
N SER A 52 2.73 6.64 -15.80
CA SER A 52 3.03 7.58 -16.88
C SER A 52 2.78 9.02 -16.40
N GLY A 53 3.46 9.96 -17.03
CA GLY A 53 3.16 11.38 -16.87
C GLY A 53 2.09 11.79 -17.88
N GLY A 54 1.29 12.77 -17.52
CA GLY A 54 0.32 13.38 -18.42
C GLY A 54 -0.28 14.62 -17.79
N THR A 55 -1.49 14.96 -18.19
CA THR A 55 -2.25 16.09 -17.66
C THR A 55 -3.62 15.64 -17.19
N MET A 56 -4.20 16.37 -16.26
CA MET A 56 -5.59 16.18 -15.84
C MET A 56 -6.28 17.52 -15.63
N GLN A 57 -7.56 17.56 -15.97
CA GLN A 57 -8.41 18.70 -15.67
C GLN A 57 -8.83 18.66 -14.20
N MET A 58 -8.54 19.74 -13.49
CA MET A 58 -8.89 19.91 -12.09
C MET A 58 -9.37 21.33 -11.86
N ASN A 59 -10.62 21.48 -11.40
CA ASN A 59 -11.28 22.78 -11.21
C ASN A 59 -11.22 23.67 -12.47
N GLY A 60 -11.39 23.06 -13.66
CA GLY A 60 -11.37 23.75 -14.95
C GLY A 60 -9.98 24.20 -15.42
N LYS A 61 -8.90 23.80 -14.73
CA LYS A 61 -7.51 24.04 -15.15
C LYS A 61 -6.83 22.72 -15.47
N GLU A 62 -6.09 22.70 -16.56
CA GLU A 62 -5.22 21.58 -16.88
C GLU A 62 -3.97 21.66 -15.99
N LYS A 63 -3.70 20.57 -15.25
CA LYS A 63 -2.56 20.45 -14.34
C LYS A 63 -1.72 19.22 -14.72
N PRO A 64 -0.39 19.25 -14.50
CA PRO A 64 0.43 18.06 -14.66
C PRO A 64 -0.04 16.95 -13.70
N ALA A 65 0.02 15.71 -14.16
CA ALA A 65 -0.52 14.57 -13.45
C ALA A 65 0.36 13.33 -13.57
N VAL A 66 0.36 12.51 -12.51
CA VAL A 66 0.89 11.14 -12.57
C VAL A 66 -0.27 10.18 -12.70
N HIS A 67 -0.27 9.44 -13.79
CA HIS A 67 -1.21 8.36 -14.02
C HIS A 67 -0.64 7.03 -13.51
N PHE A 68 -1.50 6.23 -12.90
CA PHE A 68 -1.23 4.87 -12.51
C PHE A 68 -2.19 3.97 -13.27
N SER A 69 -1.63 3.04 -14.06
CA SER A 69 -2.40 2.09 -14.83
C SER A 69 -2.25 0.69 -14.23
N PHE A 70 -3.36 -0.02 -14.12
CA PHE A 70 -3.43 -1.38 -13.62
C PHE A 70 -3.93 -2.28 -14.74
N LEU A 71 -3.08 -3.18 -15.22
CA LEU A 71 -3.41 -4.18 -16.23
C LEU A 71 -3.60 -5.54 -15.55
N ASN A 72 -4.74 -6.17 -15.81
CA ASN A 72 -5.10 -7.46 -15.22
C ASN A 72 -4.76 -8.65 -16.15
N ASN A 73 -3.61 -9.27 -15.94
CA ASN A 73 -3.22 -10.51 -16.63
C ASN A 73 -3.39 -11.75 -15.74
N THR A 74 -4.20 -11.67 -14.68
CA THR A 74 -4.29 -12.75 -13.66
C THR A 74 -5.10 -13.97 -14.10
N GLY A 75 -5.80 -13.91 -15.23
CA GLY A 75 -6.77 -14.92 -15.66
C GLY A 75 -8.02 -15.00 -14.79
N CYS A 76 -8.21 -14.03 -13.88
CA CYS A 76 -9.36 -13.92 -12.99
C CYS A 76 -9.92 -12.50 -13.03
N ILE A 77 -11.16 -12.34 -12.58
CA ILE A 77 -11.72 -11.02 -12.28
C ILE A 77 -10.97 -10.42 -11.09
N VAL A 78 -10.53 -9.16 -11.23
CA VAL A 78 -9.84 -8.41 -10.18
C VAL A 78 -10.70 -7.22 -9.77
N TYR A 79 -10.98 -7.10 -8.48
CA TYR A 79 -11.63 -5.92 -7.91
C TYR A 79 -10.61 -5.07 -7.16
N LEU A 80 -10.41 -3.84 -7.61
CA LEU A 80 -9.50 -2.87 -7.00
C LEU A 80 -10.29 -1.83 -6.21
N THR A 81 -9.82 -1.51 -5.01
CA THR A 81 -10.45 -0.53 -4.12
C THR A 81 -9.42 0.13 -3.20
N ASN A 82 -9.82 1.25 -2.60
CA ASN A 82 -9.01 2.03 -1.64
C ASN A 82 -7.62 2.36 -2.19
N VAL A 83 -7.56 2.77 -3.46
CA VAL A 83 -6.31 3.24 -4.05
C VAL A 83 -5.98 4.60 -3.47
N ARG A 84 -4.78 4.74 -2.91
CA ARG A 84 -4.37 5.98 -2.25
C ARG A 84 -2.86 6.16 -2.23
N ILE A 85 -2.43 7.41 -2.17
CA ILE A 85 -1.03 7.77 -2.00
C ILE A 85 -0.81 8.21 -0.56
N LEU A 86 0.29 7.73 0.03
CA LEU A 86 0.69 8.01 1.40
C LEU A 86 2.16 8.42 1.43
N LYS A 87 2.58 9.06 2.52
CA LYS A 87 4.01 9.33 2.81
C LYS A 87 4.72 10.06 1.66
N CYS A 88 4.06 11.05 1.08
CA CYS A 88 4.63 11.88 0.02
C CYS A 88 5.88 12.62 0.53
N SER A 89 6.94 12.58 -0.25
CA SER A 89 8.16 13.33 0.03
C SER A 89 8.09 14.72 -0.58
N LYS A 90 8.98 15.62 -0.16
CA LYS A 90 9.10 16.97 -0.75
C LYS A 90 9.44 16.98 -2.25
N LYS A 91 9.81 15.83 -2.83
CA LYS A 91 10.10 15.66 -4.26
C LYS A 91 8.87 15.28 -5.08
N PHE A 92 7.73 15.05 -4.42
CA PHE A 92 6.47 14.71 -5.04
C PHE A 92 5.36 15.50 -4.36
N ILE A 93 5.18 16.73 -4.83
CA ILE A 93 4.21 17.68 -4.27
C ILE A 93 2.89 17.49 -5.01
N ILE A 94 1.90 16.99 -4.27
CA ILE A 94 0.53 16.84 -4.77
C ILE A 94 -0.14 18.21 -4.76
N ASP A 95 -0.97 18.45 -5.77
CA ASP A 95 -1.71 19.69 -5.87
C ASP A 95 -2.59 19.95 -4.62
N LYS A 96 -2.66 21.22 -4.19
CA LYS A 96 -3.34 21.63 -2.95
C LYS A 96 -4.85 21.41 -3.00
N ASP A 97 -5.44 21.38 -4.19
CA ASP A 97 -6.88 21.15 -4.37
C ASP A 97 -7.24 19.66 -4.27
N ALA A 98 -6.25 18.76 -4.15
CA ALA A 98 -6.49 17.32 -4.09
C ALA A 98 -7.10 16.91 -2.75
N SER A 99 -8.05 15.97 -2.82
CA SER A 99 -8.72 15.45 -1.62
C SER A 99 -7.73 14.69 -0.72
N MET A 100 -7.41 15.29 0.42
CA MET A 100 -6.54 14.69 1.45
C MET A 100 -7.36 14.21 2.64
N ASP A 101 -7.17 12.95 3.02
CA ASP A 101 -7.56 12.44 4.34
C ASP A 101 -6.52 12.90 5.37
N ILE A 102 -6.95 13.79 6.27
CA ILE A 102 -6.11 14.41 7.29
C ILE A 102 -5.65 13.37 8.32
N ALA A 103 -6.49 12.40 8.69
CA ALA A 103 -6.20 11.45 9.74
C ALA A 103 -5.05 10.50 9.33
N GLU A 104 -5.03 10.12 8.05
CA GLU A 104 -4.02 9.21 7.51
C GLU A 104 -2.90 9.92 6.73
N SER A 105 -3.00 11.24 6.53
CA SER A 105 -2.14 12.01 5.62
C SER A 105 -2.03 11.31 4.25
N SER A 106 -3.20 11.01 3.69
CA SER A 106 -3.33 10.20 2.48
C SER A 106 -4.18 10.89 1.42
N TYR A 107 -3.89 10.62 0.15
CA TYR A 107 -4.62 11.18 -0.98
C TYR A 107 -5.38 10.05 -1.67
N GLU A 108 -6.70 10.16 -1.66
CA GLU A 108 -7.56 9.18 -2.34
C GLU A 108 -7.40 9.30 -3.86
N LEU A 109 -7.24 8.16 -4.53
CA LEU A 109 -7.16 8.08 -5.97
C LEU A 109 -8.44 7.48 -6.53
N LYS A 110 -9.04 8.17 -7.51
CA LYS A 110 -10.25 7.71 -8.21
C LYS A 110 -9.90 7.18 -9.58
N PHE A 111 -10.62 6.18 -10.05
CA PHE A 111 -10.50 5.61 -11.38
C PHE A 111 -11.28 6.43 -12.40
N MET A 112 -10.70 6.50 -13.60
CA MET A 112 -11.32 7.13 -14.76
C MET A 112 -12.49 6.28 -15.25
N ASP A 113 -13.65 6.92 -15.44
CA ASP A 113 -14.78 6.31 -16.13
C ASP A 113 -14.51 6.32 -17.64
N LYS A 114 -14.67 5.16 -18.27
CA LYS A 114 -14.39 4.93 -19.70
C LYS A 114 -15.29 5.78 -20.61
N ASN A 115 -16.49 6.16 -20.13
CA ASN A 115 -17.48 6.84 -20.96
C ASN A 115 -17.29 8.36 -21.01
N ASN A 116 -16.83 8.97 -19.92
CA ASN A 116 -16.75 10.43 -19.78
C ASN A 116 -15.32 10.96 -19.54
N GLY A 117 -14.34 10.08 -19.29
CA GLY A 117 -12.95 10.48 -19.01
C GLY A 117 -12.75 11.14 -17.65
N HIS A 118 -13.76 11.16 -16.77
CA HIS A 118 -13.67 11.76 -15.44
C HIS A 118 -13.26 10.73 -14.38
N TYR A 119 -12.49 11.19 -13.39
CA TYR A 119 -12.00 10.37 -12.28
C TYR A 119 -13.01 10.35 -11.13
N ILE A 120 -14.01 9.49 -11.22
CA ILE A 120 -15.15 9.46 -10.27
C ILE A 120 -15.22 8.20 -9.41
N HIS A 121 -14.67 7.06 -9.87
CA HIS A 121 -14.90 5.78 -9.22
C HIS A 121 -13.86 5.48 -8.13
N ARG A 122 -14.29 5.13 -6.92
CA ARG A 122 -13.39 4.70 -5.83
C ARG A 122 -12.88 3.26 -5.97
N GLN A 123 -13.58 2.50 -6.79
CA GLN A 123 -13.39 1.08 -6.98
C GLN A 123 -13.66 0.72 -8.43
N ILE A 124 -13.01 -0.33 -8.92
CA ILE A 124 -13.21 -0.82 -10.28
C ILE A 124 -13.09 -2.34 -10.32
N ILE A 125 -13.88 -2.95 -11.20
CA ILE A 125 -13.76 -4.35 -11.56
C ILE A 125 -13.00 -4.40 -12.88
N LEU A 126 -11.94 -5.20 -12.92
CA LEU A 126 -11.14 -5.48 -14.09
C LEU A 126 -11.39 -6.93 -14.52
N GLN A 127 -11.88 -7.11 -15.75
CA GLN A 127 -11.83 -8.39 -16.43
C GLN A 127 -10.38 -8.73 -16.83
N THR A 128 -10.16 -9.94 -17.32
CA THR A 128 -8.83 -10.33 -17.84
C THR A 128 -8.48 -9.47 -19.06
N ASP A 129 -7.23 -9.06 -19.16
CA ASP A 129 -6.65 -8.16 -20.17
C ASP A 129 -7.22 -6.73 -20.16
N GLU A 130 -8.04 -6.38 -19.17
CA GLU A 130 -8.50 -5.00 -19.01
C GLU A 130 -7.49 -4.14 -18.26
N THR A 131 -7.47 -2.86 -18.63
CA THR A 131 -6.71 -1.82 -17.96
C THR A 131 -7.64 -0.82 -17.30
N ALA A 132 -7.31 -0.42 -16.08
CA ALA A 132 -7.90 0.73 -15.41
C ALA A 132 -6.82 1.77 -15.09
N GLN A 133 -7.21 3.04 -15.19
CA GLN A 133 -6.32 4.16 -14.93
C GLN A 133 -6.86 5.01 -13.78
N THR A 134 -5.95 5.46 -12.93
CA THR A 134 -6.19 6.49 -11.93
C THR A 134 -5.11 7.56 -12.05
N SER A 135 -5.35 8.75 -11.55
CA SER A 135 -4.38 9.85 -11.62
C SER A 135 -4.42 10.72 -10.38
N ILE A 136 -3.32 11.44 -10.18
CA ILE A 136 -3.22 12.52 -9.19
C ILE A 136 -2.57 13.73 -9.84
N ALA A 137 -3.12 14.91 -9.56
CA ALA A 137 -2.53 16.17 -9.98
C ALA A 137 -1.33 16.48 -9.07
N VAL A 138 -0.28 17.01 -9.68
CA VAL A 138 0.93 17.47 -8.99
C VAL A 138 1.10 18.98 -9.21
N GLU A 139 1.79 19.66 -8.29
CA GLU A 139 2.01 21.11 -8.38
C GLU A 139 3.05 21.44 -9.47
N ASP A 140 4.10 20.63 -9.58
CA ASP A 140 5.21 20.80 -10.52
C ASP A 140 5.18 19.79 -11.68
N GLU A 141 5.95 20.05 -12.73
CA GLU A 141 6.15 19.08 -13.82
C GLU A 141 6.63 17.72 -13.30
N VAL A 142 6.07 16.65 -13.88
CA VAL A 142 6.38 15.28 -13.47
C VAL A 142 7.83 14.94 -13.83
N ASN A 143 8.69 14.86 -12.82
CA ASN A 143 10.07 14.44 -13.00
C ASN A 143 10.14 13.03 -13.60
N LYS A 144 10.84 12.89 -14.74
CA LYS A 144 11.07 11.61 -15.45
C LYS A 144 11.67 10.52 -14.56
N GLU A 145 12.44 10.91 -13.53
CA GLU A 145 12.99 9.99 -12.54
C GLU A 145 11.88 9.27 -11.75
N ILE A 146 10.77 9.95 -11.43
CA ILE A 146 9.64 9.37 -10.70
C ILE A 146 8.99 8.26 -11.53
N LEU A 147 8.77 8.52 -12.82
CA LEU A 147 8.13 7.61 -13.76
C LEU A 147 8.97 6.35 -14.00
N SER A 148 10.28 6.52 -14.16
CA SER A 148 11.22 5.44 -14.44
C SER A 148 11.79 4.76 -13.19
N TYR A 149 11.48 5.29 -11.98
CA TYR A 149 12.08 4.80 -10.75
C TYR A 149 11.81 3.30 -10.53
N LYS A 150 12.90 2.53 -10.48
CA LYS A 150 12.92 1.15 -10.00
C LYS A 150 13.62 1.11 -8.65
N ARG A 151 12.95 0.54 -7.66
CA ARG A 151 13.46 0.47 -6.29
C ARG A 151 14.66 -0.48 -6.20
N SER A 152 15.71 -0.05 -5.50
CA SER A 152 16.86 -0.91 -5.21
C SER A 152 16.52 -1.98 -4.16
N LYS A 153 17.17 -3.15 -4.23
CA LYS A 153 17.00 -4.26 -3.26
C LYS A 153 17.24 -3.80 -1.81
N LEU A 154 18.22 -2.92 -1.58
CA LEU A 154 18.51 -2.38 -0.26
C LEU A 154 17.34 -1.53 0.27
N ARG A 155 16.81 -0.62 -0.56
CA ARG A 155 15.63 0.16 -0.19
C ARG A 155 14.43 -0.74 0.04
N GLN A 156 14.31 -1.86 -0.69
CA GLN A 156 13.25 -2.87 -0.51
C GLN A 156 13.14 -3.34 0.94
N ARG A 157 14.28 -3.62 1.58
CA ARG A 157 14.37 -4.07 2.98
C ARG A 157 13.89 -3.01 3.97
N PHE A 158 14.30 -1.75 3.80
CA PHE A 158 14.00 -0.68 4.77
C PHE A 158 12.61 -0.03 4.64
N ARG A 159 11.82 -0.36 3.61
CA ARG A 159 10.45 0.17 3.44
C ARG A 159 10.31 1.70 3.53
N ARG A 160 11.35 2.46 3.18
CA ARG A 160 11.32 3.94 3.11
C ARG A 160 11.07 4.43 1.67
N PRO A 161 9.98 5.20 1.42
CA PRO A 161 9.72 5.81 0.12
C PRO A 161 10.76 6.89 -0.20
N LYS A 162 11.07 7.04 -1.50
CA LYS A 162 11.87 8.16 -2.01
C LYS A 162 10.93 9.29 -2.47
N TYR A 163 9.79 8.94 -3.05
CA TYR A 163 8.76 9.86 -3.52
C TYR A 163 7.45 9.66 -2.77
N PHE A 164 6.90 8.46 -2.75
CA PHE A 164 5.60 8.19 -2.12
C PHE A 164 5.35 6.69 -1.96
N CYS A 165 4.27 6.34 -1.26
CA CYS A 165 3.78 4.98 -1.14
C CYS A 165 2.39 4.88 -1.76
N LEU A 166 2.22 4.05 -2.79
CA LEU A 166 0.92 3.73 -3.36
C LEU A 166 0.36 2.50 -2.64
N GLU A 167 -0.81 2.65 -2.03
CA GLU A 167 -1.52 1.55 -1.39
C GLU A 167 -2.85 1.30 -2.08
N TYR A 168 -3.23 0.02 -2.17
CA TYR A 168 -4.53 -0.40 -2.65
C TYR A 168 -4.90 -1.78 -2.09
N VAL A 169 -6.18 -2.11 -2.17
CA VAL A 169 -6.69 -3.45 -1.88
C VAL A 169 -7.17 -4.06 -3.19
N ALA A 170 -6.76 -5.30 -3.43
CA ALA A 170 -7.19 -6.07 -4.59
C ALA A 170 -7.83 -7.38 -4.14
N MET A 171 -8.97 -7.73 -4.70
CA MET A 171 -9.54 -9.08 -4.64
C MET A 171 -9.26 -9.75 -5.98
N VAL A 172 -8.54 -10.88 -5.98
CA VAL A 172 -8.28 -11.68 -7.18
C VAL A 172 -9.00 -13.01 -6.99
N GLY A 173 -10.10 -13.21 -7.71
CA GLY A 173 -11.06 -14.27 -7.38
C GLY A 173 -11.48 -14.17 -5.91
N ASN A 174 -11.24 -15.23 -5.13
CA ASN A 174 -11.62 -15.31 -3.71
C ASN A 174 -10.52 -14.82 -2.73
N LYS A 175 -9.38 -14.33 -3.23
CA LYS A 175 -8.23 -13.96 -2.38
C LYS A 175 -8.09 -12.45 -2.26
N ARG A 176 -8.07 -11.96 -1.01
CA ARG A 176 -7.82 -10.55 -0.69
C ARG A 176 -6.33 -10.27 -0.54
N TYR A 177 -5.87 -9.19 -1.16
CA TYR A 177 -4.51 -8.68 -1.05
C TYR A 177 -4.54 -7.21 -0.65
N LYS A 178 -3.76 -6.85 0.38
CA LYS A 178 -3.41 -5.46 0.67
C LYS A 178 -2.03 -5.19 0.09
N VAL A 179 -1.95 -4.28 -0.86
CA VAL A 179 -0.71 -3.96 -1.58
C VAL A 179 -0.16 -2.62 -1.13
N SER A 180 1.16 -2.53 -1.04
CA SER A 180 1.90 -1.31 -0.73
C SER A 180 3.14 -1.25 -1.60
N LEU A 181 3.09 -0.39 -2.61
CA LEU A 181 4.17 -0.12 -3.54
C LEU A 181 4.89 1.14 -3.10
N ILE A 182 6.21 1.02 -2.94
CA ILE A 182 7.06 2.10 -2.43
C ILE A 182 7.87 2.65 -3.60
N TYR A 183 7.66 3.93 -3.87
CA TYR A 183 8.37 4.70 -4.87
C TYR A 183 9.29 5.71 -4.20
#